data_AF-A0A520CK96-F1
#
_entry.id   AF-A0A520CK96-F1
#
_cell.length_a   1.000
_cell.length_b   1.000
_cell.length_c   1.000
_cell.angle_alpha   90.00
_cell.angle_beta   90.00
_cell.angle_gamma   90.00
#
_symmetry.space_group_name_H-M   'P 1'
#
loop_
_entity.id
_entity.type
_entity.pdbx_description
1 polymer ?
#
loop_
_entity_poly.entity_id
_entity_poly.type
_entity_poly.pdbx_seq_one_letter_code
_entity_poly.pdbx_strand_id
1 'polypeptide(L)'
;MYSGGHDATVLAVLNNKVDGGATFSNDTGGKDGAWTQFLKPEEADQIKAIAFSDPIPADNICVSKDLDPAIEKKLEAAFIGLSKDKKGQELIRKLYRIDGFVPATDKDYQSVKDSFKTAGIDLQSELSKK
;
A
#
# COMPACT_ATOMS: atom_id res chain seq x y z
N MET A 1 9.73 -3.99 17.80
CA MET A 1 8.58 -4.93 17.91
C MET A 1 7.94 -5.00 16.54
N TYR A 2 7.63 -6.20 16.03
CA TYR A 2 6.77 -6.37 14.86
C TYR A 2 5.34 -6.55 15.36
N SER A 3 4.42 -5.67 14.93
CA SER A 3 3.03 -5.65 15.39
C SER A 3 2.12 -6.62 14.65
N GLY A 4 2.51 -7.08 13.45
CA GLY A 4 1.73 -8.01 12.62
C GLY A 4 0.79 -7.35 11.60
N GLY A 5 0.54 -6.04 11.69
CA GLY A 5 -0.38 -5.34 10.77
C GLY A 5 -0.51 -3.85 11.05
N HIS A 6 -1.07 -3.11 10.09
CA HIS A 6 -1.30 -1.67 10.20
C HIS A 6 -2.30 -1.31 11.31
N ASP A 7 -3.37 -2.10 11.43
CA ASP A 7 -4.36 -2.06 12.50
C ASP A 7 -3.73 -2.34 13.88
N ALA A 8 -2.91 -3.38 13.98
CA ALA A 8 -2.21 -3.74 15.20
C ALA A 8 -1.22 -2.63 15.63
N THR A 9 -0.52 -2.00 14.68
CA THR A 9 0.36 -0.86 14.95
C THR A 9 -0.43 0.31 15.56
N VAL A 10 -1.53 0.73 14.94
CA VAL A 10 -2.29 1.89 15.44
C VAL A 10 -2.96 1.60 16.79
N LEU A 11 -3.43 0.36 17.00
CA LEU A 11 -3.97 -0.08 18.29
C LEU A 11 -2.90 -0.13 19.39
N ALA A 12 -1.66 -0.52 19.08
CA ALA A 12 -0.58 -0.55 20.06
C ALA A 12 -0.20 0.86 20.53
N VAL A 13 -0.18 1.84 19.62
CA VAL A 13 0.05 3.25 19.96
C VAL A 13 -1.14 3.79 20.78
N LEU A 14 -2.37 3.61 20.31
CA LEU A 14 -3.59 4.07 21.01
C LEU A 14 -3.66 3.57 22.46
N ASN A 15 -3.31 2.29 22.67
CA ASN A 15 -3.36 1.65 23.99
C ASN A 15 -2.10 1.86 24.84
N ASN A 16 -1.22 2.81 24.46
CA ASN A 16 0.02 3.13 25.16
C ASN A 16 0.91 1.90 25.41
N LYS A 17 0.92 0.94 24.47
CA LYS A 17 1.84 -0.23 24.53
C LYS A 17 3.21 0.11 23.97
N VAL A 18 3.27 1.13 23.12
CA VAL A 18 4.48 1.69 22.51
C VAL A 18 4.32 3.21 22.38
N ASP A 19 5.42 3.95 22.36
CA ASP A 19 5.41 5.41 22.24
C ASP A 19 5.15 5.90 20.80
N GLY A 20 5.33 5.03 19.80
CA GLY A 20 5.13 5.37 18.40
C GLY A 20 5.18 4.14 17.49
N GLY A 21 4.69 4.29 16.26
CA GLY A 21 4.63 3.24 15.26
C GLY A 21 4.72 3.80 13.83
N ALA A 22 5.14 2.95 12.89
CA ALA A 22 5.19 3.26 11.47
C ALA A 22 4.10 2.48 10.73
N THR A 23 3.30 3.16 9.93
CA THR A 23 2.17 2.59 9.18
C THR A 23 1.90 3.42 7.91
N PHE A 24 0.99 2.98 7.05
CA PHE A 24 0.67 3.72 5.83
C PHE A 24 -0.13 5.00 6.09
N SER A 25 0.07 5.97 5.21
CA SER A 25 -0.82 7.10 4.99
C SER A 25 -0.95 7.33 3.49
N ASN A 26 -2.16 7.62 3.03
CA ASN A 26 -2.48 7.85 1.63
C ASN A 26 -2.23 9.31 1.20
N ASP A 27 -1.89 10.19 2.15
CA ASP A 27 -1.56 11.58 1.90
C ASP A 27 -0.55 12.12 2.93
N THR A 28 0.19 13.16 2.58
CA THR A 28 1.16 13.80 3.49
C THR A 28 0.53 14.81 4.46
N GLY A 29 -0.81 14.91 4.47
CA GLY A 29 -1.58 15.76 5.38
C GLY A 29 -2.26 14.97 6.51
N GLY A 30 -2.12 13.65 6.55
CA GLY A 30 -2.67 12.78 7.59
C GLY A 30 -4.20 12.70 7.59
N LYS A 31 -4.85 12.89 6.43
CA LYS A 31 -6.31 12.82 6.30
C LYS A 31 -6.80 11.39 6.09
N ASP A 32 -6.00 10.58 5.43
CA ASP A 32 -6.29 9.19 5.13
C ASP A 32 -5.07 8.31 5.44
N GLY A 33 -5.28 7.30 6.27
CA GLY A 33 -4.22 6.41 6.73
C GLY A 33 -4.76 5.34 7.66
N ALA A 34 -3.88 4.47 8.16
CA ALA A 34 -4.30 3.34 8.98
C ALA A 34 -5.16 3.74 10.19
N TRP A 35 -4.86 4.86 10.86
CA TRP A 35 -5.60 5.28 12.05
C TRP A 35 -7.01 5.78 11.72
N THR A 36 -7.23 6.43 10.58
CA THR A 36 -8.58 6.86 10.15
C THR A 36 -9.39 5.72 9.55
N GLN A 37 -8.72 4.67 9.05
CA GLN A 37 -9.38 3.53 8.43
C GLN A 37 -9.72 2.39 9.41
N PHE A 38 -8.92 2.18 10.45
CA PHE A 38 -9.08 1.04 11.38
C PHE A 38 -9.60 1.43 12.78
N LEU A 39 -9.54 2.70 13.16
CA LEU A 39 -10.05 3.18 14.45
C LEU A 39 -11.37 3.92 14.29
N LYS A 40 -12.08 4.10 15.40
CA LYS A 40 -13.23 5.02 15.43
C LYS A 40 -12.74 6.47 15.33
N PRO A 41 -13.56 7.42 14.86
CA PRO A 41 -13.15 8.83 14.74
C PRO A 41 -12.55 9.41 16.02
N GLU A 42 -13.17 9.17 17.16
CA GLU A 42 -12.71 9.65 18.46
C GLU A 42 -11.38 9.02 18.95
N GLU A 43 -11.04 7.84 18.44
CA GLU A 43 -9.77 7.15 18.70
C GLU A 43 -8.69 7.64 17.73
N ALA A 44 -9.05 7.85 16.46
CA ALA A 44 -8.18 8.41 15.44
C ALA A 44 -7.69 9.81 15.81
N ASP A 45 -8.54 10.64 16.42
CA ASP A 45 -8.20 11.98 16.91
C ASP A 45 -7.13 11.98 18.02
N GLN A 46 -6.91 10.83 18.68
CA GLN A 46 -5.86 10.67 19.69
C GLN A 46 -4.50 10.31 19.06
N ILE A 47 -4.47 9.96 17.78
CA ILE A 47 -3.25 9.63 17.04
C ILE A 47 -2.73 10.87 16.33
N LYS A 48 -1.44 11.17 16.52
CA LYS A 48 -0.77 12.29 15.85
C LYS A 48 0.31 11.79 14.90
N ALA A 49 0.16 12.08 13.61
CA ALA A 49 1.25 11.92 12.65
C ALA A 49 2.37 12.94 12.95
N ILE A 50 3.60 12.46 13.09
CA ILE A 50 4.77 13.30 13.42
C ILE A 50 5.76 13.46 12.27
N ALA A 51 5.70 12.57 11.27
CA ALA A 51 6.52 12.58 10.08
C ALA A 51 5.83 11.78 8.97
N PHE A 52 6.15 12.10 7.72
CA PHE A 52 5.75 11.36 6.52
C PHE A 52 7.02 11.03 5.73
N SER A 53 7.09 9.83 5.15
CA SER A 53 8.14 9.47 4.21
C SER A 53 7.89 10.10 2.85
N ASP A 54 8.91 10.04 1.98
CA ASP A 54 8.70 10.26 0.56
C ASP A 54 7.65 9.26 0.00
N PRO A 55 6.89 9.66 -1.03
CA PRO A 55 5.87 8.80 -1.62
C PRO A 55 6.51 7.59 -2.30
N ILE A 56 5.82 6.45 -2.17
CA ILE A 56 6.14 5.20 -2.85
C ILE A 56 5.01 4.85 -3.83
N PRO A 57 5.25 3.98 -4.82
CA PRO A 57 4.15 3.42 -5.62
C PRO A 57 3.10 2.75 -4.72
N ALA A 58 1.84 2.91 -5.09
CA ALA A 58 0.73 2.23 -4.43
C ALA A 58 0.76 0.70 -4.70
N ASP A 59 -0.20 0.00 -4.10
CA ASP A 59 -0.40 -1.44 -4.27
C ASP A 59 -0.42 -1.86 -5.74
N ASN A 60 0.04 -3.08 -6.00
CA ASN A 60 0.17 -3.62 -7.35
C ASN A 60 -0.60 -4.93 -7.55
N ILE A 61 -0.82 -5.26 -8.81
CA ILE A 61 -1.30 -6.57 -9.23
C ILE A 61 -0.16 -7.23 -9.98
N CYS A 62 0.35 -8.34 -9.46
CA CYS A 62 1.37 -9.14 -10.12
C CYS A 62 0.76 -10.41 -10.71
N VAL A 63 1.28 -10.83 -11.87
CA VAL A 63 0.95 -12.11 -12.49
C VAL A 63 2.14 -13.06 -12.38
N SER A 64 1.87 -14.37 -12.52
CA SER A 64 2.95 -15.35 -12.62
C SER A 64 3.76 -15.11 -13.89
N LYS A 65 5.09 -15.32 -13.80
CA LYS A 65 5.98 -15.33 -14.97
C LYS A 65 5.62 -16.40 -16.01
N ASP A 66 4.87 -17.43 -15.61
CA ASP A 66 4.48 -18.55 -16.47
C ASP A 66 3.07 -18.34 -17.07
N LEU A 67 2.42 -17.19 -16.81
CA LEU A 67 1.13 -16.85 -17.40
C LEU A 67 1.30 -16.57 -18.90
N ASP A 68 0.34 -17.04 -19.71
CA ASP A 68 0.31 -16.74 -21.15
C ASP A 68 0.28 -15.21 -21.38
N PRO A 69 1.21 -14.64 -22.16
CA PRO A 69 1.27 -13.19 -22.43
C PRO A 69 -0.01 -12.61 -23.06
N ALA A 70 -0.78 -13.43 -23.79
CA ALA A 70 -2.06 -13.02 -24.34
C ALA A 70 -3.14 -12.90 -23.25
N ILE A 71 -3.06 -13.71 -22.20
CA ILE A 71 -3.94 -13.60 -21.02
C ILE A 71 -3.51 -12.40 -20.18
N GLU A 72 -2.21 -12.21 -19.94
CA GLU A 72 -1.66 -11.05 -19.23
C GLU A 72 -2.18 -9.73 -19.83
N LYS A 73 -2.04 -9.55 -21.15
CA LYS A 73 -2.54 -8.36 -21.85
C LYS A 73 -4.05 -8.17 -21.73
N LYS A 74 -4.82 -9.26 -21.71
CA LYS A 74 -6.28 -9.20 -21.52
C LYS A 74 -6.64 -8.77 -20.11
N LEU A 75 -5.92 -9.26 -19.10
CA LEU A 75 -6.12 -8.87 -17.70
C LEU A 75 -5.78 -7.38 -17.50
N GLU A 76 -4.63 -6.94 -17.99
CA GLU A 76 -4.21 -5.53 -17.93
C GLU A 76 -5.27 -4.62 -18.57
N ALA A 77 -5.71 -4.94 -19.79
CA ALA A 77 -6.74 -4.19 -20.49
C ALA A 77 -8.08 -4.17 -19.72
N ALA A 78 -8.46 -5.26 -19.06
CA ALA A 78 -9.68 -5.34 -18.26
C ALA A 78 -9.62 -4.43 -17.03
N PHE A 79 -8.54 -4.48 -16.24
CA PHE A 79 -8.38 -3.63 -15.04
C PHE A 79 -8.31 -2.14 -15.40
N ILE A 80 -7.56 -1.78 -16.44
CA ILE A 80 -7.53 -0.40 -16.94
C ILE A 80 -8.92 0.00 -17.47
N GLY A 81 -9.63 -0.91 -18.12
CA GLY A 81 -10.99 -0.71 -18.60
C GLY A 81 -11.99 -0.37 -17.49
N LEU A 82 -11.92 -1.07 -16.34
CA LEU A 82 -12.75 -0.77 -15.18
C LEU A 82 -12.55 0.67 -14.67
N SER A 83 -11.34 1.19 -14.83
CA SER A 83 -10.98 2.56 -14.40
C SER A 83 -11.54 3.63 -15.32
N LYS A 84 -12.02 3.27 -16.52
CA LYS A 84 -12.61 4.17 -17.52
C LYS A 84 -14.14 4.13 -17.52
N ASP A 85 -14.74 3.07 -16.98
CA ASP A 85 -16.18 2.93 -16.84
C ASP A 85 -16.65 3.51 -15.50
N LYS A 86 -17.79 4.23 -15.51
CA LYS A 86 -18.30 4.87 -14.29
C LYS A 86 -18.69 3.85 -13.21
N LYS A 87 -19.33 2.74 -13.58
CA LYS A 87 -19.69 1.68 -12.62
C LYS A 87 -18.44 0.95 -12.14
N GLY A 88 -17.46 0.75 -13.01
CA GLY A 88 -16.14 0.23 -12.67
C GLY A 88 -15.42 1.10 -11.63
N GLN A 89 -15.37 2.42 -11.83
CA GLN A 89 -14.80 3.35 -10.85
C GLN A 89 -15.53 3.32 -9.51
N GLU A 90 -16.87 3.30 -9.52
CA GLU A 90 -17.67 3.19 -8.29
C GLU A 90 -17.38 1.88 -7.55
N LEU A 91 -17.25 0.77 -8.28
CA LEU A 91 -16.89 -0.53 -7.72
C LEU A 91 -15.49 -0.53 -7.12
N ILE A 92 -14.50 -0.01 -7.84
CA ILE A 92 -13.09 0.03 -7.39
C ILE A 92 -12.97 0.90 -6.14
N ARG A 93 -13.58 2.09 -6.11
CA ARG A 93 -13.59 2.95 -4.92
C ARG A 93 -14.24 2.26 -3.72
N LYS A 94 -15.34 1.55 -3.95
CA LYS A 94 -16.04 0.82 -2.87
C LYS A 94 -15.19 -0.32 -2.29
N LEU A 95 -14.50 -1.08 -3.14
CA LEU A 95 -13.76 -2.26 -2.71
C LEU A 95 -12.36 -1.92 -2.17
N TYR A 96 -11.66 -1.02 -2.83
CA TYR A 96 -10.23 -0.79 -2.62
C TYR A 96 -9.88 0.66 -2.26
N ARG A 97 -10.86 1.58 -2.26
CA ARG A 97 -10.65 3.01 -1.96
C ARG A 97 -9.63 3.69 -2.89
N ILE A 98 -9.41 3.14 -4.08
CA ILE A 98 -8.57 3.73 -5.13
C ILE A 98 -9.44 4.26 -6.27
N ASP A 99 -8.87 5.16 -7.08
CA ASP A 99 -9.56 5.74 -8.24
C ASP A 99 -9.49 4.87 -9.51
N GLY A 100 -8.53 3.95 -9.58
CA GLY A 100 -8.35 3.08 -10.72
C GLY A 100 -6.96 2.45 -10.80
N PHE A 101 -6.71 1.81 -11.93
CA PHE A 101 -5.48 1.11 -12.28
C PHE A 101 -4.78 1.81 -13.45
N VAL A 102 -3.46 1.79 -13.41
CA VAL A 102 -2.59 2.32 -14.46
C VAL A 102 -1.56 1.25 -14.85
N PRO A 103 -1.01 1.28 -16.07
CA PRO A 103 0.15 0.46 -16.41
C PRO A 103 1.30 0.72 -15.44
N ALA A 104 2.01 -0.34 -15.06
CA ALA A 104 3.17 -0.25 -14.20
C ALA A 104 4.35 -1.01 -14.83
N THR A 105 5.55 -0.52 -14.56
CA THR A 105 6.81 -1.08 -15.05
C THR A 105 7.77 -1.29 -13.89
N ASP A 106 8.79 -2.11 -14.11
CA ASP A 106 9.84 -2.37 -13.11
C ASP A 106 10.53 -1.09 -12.61
N LYS A 107 10.60 -0.06 -13.47
CA LYS A 107 11.19 1.24 -13.14
C LYS A 107 10.39 2.01 -12.10
N ASP A 108 9.07 1.85 -12.08
CA ASP A 108 8.21 2.57 -11.13
C ASP A 108 8.52 2.18 -9.68
N TYR A 109 9.07 0.98 -9.46
CA TYR A 109 9.45 0.46 -8.15
C TYR A 109 10.92 0.74 -7.76
N GLN A 110 11.63 1.61 -8.48
CA GLN A 110 13.04 1.88 -8.20
C GLN A 110 13.26 2.47 -6.79
N SER A 111 12.40 3.38 -6.34
CA SER A 111 12.49 3.97 -4.99
C SER A 111 12.38 2.92 -3.87
N VAL A 112 11.56 1.89 -4.09
CA VAL A 112 11.42 0.76 -3.17
C VAL A 112 12.70 -0.05 -3.11
N LYS A 113 13.29 -0.37 -4.27
CA LYS A 113 14.57 -1.11 -4.36
C LYS A 113 15.72 -0.34 -3.69
N ASP A 114 15.77 0.98 -3.91
CA ASP A 114 16.77 1.85 -3.30
C ASP A 114 16.60 1.93 -1.78
N SER A 115 15.35 1.87 -1.29
CA SER A 115 15.04 1.82 0.15
C SER A 115 15.57 0.54 0.81
N PHE A 116 15.40 -0.64 0.17
CA PHE A 116 15.99 -1.90 0.66
C PHE A 116 17.52 -1.82 0.72
N LYS A 117 18.16 -1.27 -0.32
CA LYS A 117 19.60 -1.07 -0.35
C LYS A 117 20.08 -0.14 0.78
N THR A 118 19.37 0.96 1.00
CA THR A 118 19.69 1.94 2.05
C THR A 118 19.54 1.31 3.44
N ALA A 119 18.54 0.44 3.63
CA ALA A 119 18.35 -0.31 4.86
C ALA A 119 19.37 -1.45 5.08
N GLY A 120 20.28 -1.69 4.13
CA GLY A 120 21.24 -2.79 4.20
C GLY A 120 20.61 -4.17 4.03
N ILE A 121 19.43 -4.25 3.42
CA ILE A 121 18.70 -5.50 3.19
C ILE A 121 19.04 -6.02 1.79
N ASP A 122 19.60 -7.23 1.73
CA ASP A 122 19.79 -7.93 0.46
C ASP A 122 18.47 -8.56 0.00
N LEU A 123 17.78 -7.84 -0.88
CA LEU A 123 16.48 -8.23 -1.41
C LEU A 123 16.51 -9.60 -2.11
N GLN A 124 17.60 -9.95 -2.82
CA GLN A 124 17.68 -11.24 -3.52
C GLN A 124 17.81 -12.40 -2.56
N SER A 125 18.63 -12.24 -1.52
CA SER A 125 18.75 -13.20 -0.43
C SER A 125 17.39 -13.43 0.23
N GLU A 126 16.68 -12.36 0.61
CA GLU A 126 15.37 -12.47 1.27
C GLU A 126 14.32 -13.16 0.39
N LEU A 127 14.25 -12.86 -0.92
CA LEU A 127 13.29 -13.47 -1.83
C LEU A 127 13.57 -14.96 -2.13
N SER A 128 14.82 -15.40 -1.92
CA SER A 128 15.23 -16.79 -2.16
C SER A 128 14.98 -17.73 -0.99
N LYS A 129 14.65 -17.19 0.19
CA LYS A 129 14.23 -17.96 1.37
C LYS A 129 12.80 -18.49 1.15
N LYS A 130 12.69 -19.60 0.43
CA LYS A 130 11.46 -20.40 0.35
C LYS A 130 11.57 -21.63 1.24
#